data_AF-A0A4P5QQM7-F1
#
_entry.id   AF-A0A4P5QQM7-F1
#
_cell.length_a   1.000
_cell.length_b   1.000
_cell.length_c   1.000
_cell.angle_alpha   90.00
_cell.angle_beta   90.00
_cell.angle_gamma   90.00
#
_symmetry.space_group_name_H-M   'P 1'
#
loop_
_entity.id
_entity.type
_entity.pdbx_description
1 polymer ?
#
loop_
_entity_poly.entity_id
_entity_poly.type
_entity_poly.pdbx_seq_one_letter_code
_entity_poly.pdbx_strand_id
1 'polypeptide(L)' 'MMKFLRVLPFFLIASTANAEPPIESEVCLYNGTPAGVIATVAAARQGHTVSLVAINAHTGGVG' A
#
# COMPACT_ATOMS: atom_id res chain seq x y z
N MET A 1 -23.29 22.23 -28.15
CA MET A 1 -22.24 22.09 -27.11
C MET A 1 -22.77 21.62 -25.75
N MET A 2 -23.87 20.83 -25.68
CA MET A 2 -24.49 20.37 -24.40
C MET A 2 -24.49 18.84 -24.22
N LYS A 3 -23.97 18.07 -25.18
CA LYS A 3 -24.00 16.59 -25.12
C LYS A 3 -23.03 16.03 -24.06
N PHE A 4 -21.93 16.74 -23.78
CA PHE A 4 -20.94 16.34 -22.76
C PHE A 4 -21.46 16.43 -21.31
N LEU A 5 -22.44 17.31 -21.04
CA LEU A 5 -22.97 17.50 -19.69
C LEU A 5 -23.77 16.27 -19.19
N ARG A 6 -24.30 15.45 -20.10
CA ARG A 6 -25.05 14.23 -19.75
C ARG A 6 -24.15 13.06 -19.34
N VAL A 7 -22.86 13.11 -19.67
CA VAL A 7 -21.91 12.01 -19.41
C VAL A 7 -21.13 12.22 -18.10
N LEU A 8 -21.12 13.45 -17.59
CA LEU A 8 -20.48 13.84 -16.33
C LEU A 8 -20.88 12.99 -15.10
N PRO A 9 -22.18 12.69 -14.86
CA PRO A 9 -22.55 11.86 -13.70
C PRO A 9 -22.05 10.41 -13.82
N PHE A 10 -21.96 9.87 -15.04
CA PHE A 10 -21.43 8.53 -15.27
C PHE A 10 -19.92 8.45 -14.97
N PHE A 11 -19.18 9.51 -15.29
CA PHE A 11 -17.74 9.60 -15.00
C PHE A 11 -17.46 9.74 -13.50
N LEU A 12 -18.31 10.46 -12.76
CA LEU A 12 -18.19 10.62 -11.31
C LEU A 12 -18.41 9.30 -10.55
N ILE A 13 -19.37 8.48 -10.97
CA ILE A 13 -19.64 7.17 -10.35
C ILE A 13 -18.51 6.17 -10.61
N ALA A 14 -17.87 6.23 -11.78
CA ALA A 14 -16.73 5.37 -12.08
C ALA A 14 -15.48 5.72 -11.23
N SER A 15 -15.34 6.97 -10.80
CA SER A 15 -14.18 7.41 -10.00
C SER A 15 -14.17 6.87 -8.58
N THR A 16 -15.32 6.49 -8.01
CA THR A 16 -15.40 5.99 -6.62
C THR A 16 -15.07 4.50 -6.48
N ALA A 17 -14.93 3.77 -7.59
CA ALA A 17 -14.68 2.33 -7.57
C ALA A 17 -13.21 1.93 -7.30
N ASN A 18 -12.29 2.89 -7.22
CA ASN A 18 -10.85 2.63 -7.07
C ASN A 18 -10.34 2.79 -5.62
N ALA A 19 -11.19 2.60 -4.62
CA ALA A 19 -10.73 2.54 -3.24
C ALA A 19 -10.02 1.19 -3.00
N GLU A 20 -8.68 1.20 -2.99
CA GLU A 20 -7.88 0.09 -2.50
C GLU A 20 -8.26 -0.16 -1.03
N PRO A 21 -8.59 -1.40 -0.63
CA PRO A 21 -8.85 -1.70 0.77
C PRO A 21 -7.61 -1.37 1.61
N PRO A 22 -7.77 -0.85 2.84
CA PRO A 22 -6.64 -0.62 3.74
C PRO A 22 -5.86 -1.92 3.96
N ILE A 23 -4.53 -1.82 3.99
CA ILE A 23 -3.68 -2.94 4.38
C ILE A 23 -3.72 -3.03 5.91
N GLU A 24 -4.47 -4.01 6.41
CA GLU A 24 -4.55 -4.30 7.85
C GLU A 24 -3.36 -5.18 8.26
N SER A 25 -2.53 -4.68 9.18
CA SER A 25 -1.42 -5.43 9.76
C SER A 25 -1.21 -5.03 11.22
N GLU A 26 -0.90 -6.02 12.06
CA GLU A 26 -0.59 -5.78 13.48
C GLU A 26 0.74 -5.01 13.64
N VAL A 27 1.67 -5.20 12.70
CA VAL A 27 2.96 -4.49 12.68
C VAL A 27 3.24 -3.95 11.28
N CYS A 28 3.41 -2.63 11.16
CA CYS A 28 3.85 -1.98 9.94
C CYS A 28 5.25 -1.40 10.12
N LEU A 29 6.20 -1.82 9.28
CA LEU A 29 7.59 -1.41 9.35
C LEU A 29 7.98 -0.55 8.14
N TYR A 30 8.36 0.69 8.37
CA TYR A 30 8.81 1.63 7.35
C TYR A 30 10.33 1.61 7.21
N ASN A 31 10.89 0.49 6.73
CA ASN A 31 12.32 0.41 6.47
C ASN A 31 12.72 -0.82 5.64
N GLY A 32 13.03 -0.63 4.35
CA GLY A 32 13.49 -1.72 3.47
C GLY A 32 14.95 -2.17 3.67
N THR A 33 15.64 -1.72 4.73
CA THR A 33 17.03 -2.11 5.04
C THR A 33 17.11 -3.54 5.57
N PRO A 34 18.31 -4.17 5.67
CA PRO A 34 18.45 -5.50 6.24
C PRO A 34 17.92 -5.59 7.67
N ALA A 35 18.14 -4.54 8.47
CA ALA A 35 17.59 -4.46 9.82
C ALA A 35 16.06 -4.48 9.83
N GLY A 36 15.43 -3.73 8.93
CA GLY A 36 13.97 -3.74 8.80
C GLY A 36 13.42 -5.08 8.32
N VAL A 37 14.06 -5.70 7.33
CA VAL A 37 13.70 -7.05 6.85
C VAL A 37 13.80 -8.08 7.98
N ILE A 38 14.89 -8.08 8.76
CA ILE A 38 15.07 -9.00 9.89
C ILE A 38 13.98 -8.81 10.94
N ALA A 39 13.65 -7.56 11.29
CA ALA A 39 12.59 -7.27 12.25
C ALA A 39 11.21 -7.75 11.77
N THR A 40 10.87 -7.51 10.49
CA THR A 40 9.62 -8.02 9.89
C THR A 40 9.57 -9.54 9.93
N VAL A 41 10.66 -10.23 9.55
CA VAL A 41 10.72 -11.69 9.58
C VAL A 41 10.57 -12.21 11.01
N ALA A 42 11.17 -11.56 12.00
CA ALA A 42 11.04 -11.94 13.40
C ALA A 42 9.57 -11.84 13.89
N ALA A 43 8.89 -10.73 13.59
CA ALA A 43 7.48 -10.54 13.95
C ALA A 43 6.55 -11.53 13.22
N ALA A 44 6.77 -11.78 11.92
CA ALA A 44 6.03 -12.80 11.18
C ALA A 44 6.21 -14.21 11.78
N ARG A 45 7.43 -14.54 12.22
CA ARG A 45 7.72 -15.83 12.88
C ARG A 45 7.09 -15.97 14.26
N GLN A 46 6.65 -14.87 14.87
CA GLN A 46 5.85 -14.87 16.10
C GLN A 46 4.35 -15.01 15.83
N GLY A 47 3.93 -15.06 14.56
CA GLY A 47 2.54 -15.22 14.15
C GLY A 47 1.81 -13.91 13.85
N HIS A 48 2.50 -12.77 13.86
CA HIS A 48 1.88 -11.47 13.56
C HIS A 48 1.63 -11.28 12.07
N THR A 49 0.54 -10.59 11.73
CA THR A 49 0.37 -10.04 10.37
C THR A 49 1.23 -8.79 10.24
N VAL A 50 2.11 -8.77 9.23
CA VAL A 50 3.12 -7.72 9.10
C VAL A 50 3.12 -7.10 7.71
N SER A 51 3.31 -5.78 7.67
CA SER A 51 3.56 -5.01 6.44
C SER A 51 4.99 -4.47 6.47
N LEU A 52 5.77 -4.71 5.41
CA LEU A 52 7.08 -4.07 5.21
C LEU A 52 6.97 -3.04 4.10
N VAL A 53 7.11 -1.77 4.46
CA VAL A 53 7.07 -0.66 3.52
C VAL A 53 8.50 -0.25 3.18
N ALA A 54 8.92 -0.56 1.96
CA ALA A 54 10.14 -0.02 1.38
C ALA A 54 9.86 1.39 0.84
N ILE A 55 10.58 2.38 1.35
CA ILE A 55 10.44 3.78 0.94
C ILE A 55 11.14 4.04 -0.42
N ASN A 56 12.02 3.12 -0.82
CA ASN A 56 12.76 3.15 -2.08
C ASN A 56 12.28 2.04 -3.02
N ALA A 57 12.70 2.11 -4.29
CA ALA A 57 12.37 1.10 -5.31
C ALA A 57 13.03 -0.28 -5.08
N HIS A 58 13.82 -0.44 -4.02
CA HIS A 58 14.47 -1.71 -3.68
C HIS A 58 14.53 -1.93 -2.17
N THR A 59 14.65 -3.21 -1.80
CA THR A 59 14.99 -3.65 -0.45
C THR A 59 16.50 -3.91 -0.34
N GLY A 60 17.02 -4.07 0.87
CA GLY A 60 18.43 -4.37 1.13
C GLY A 60 19.28 -3.19 1.62
N GLY A 61 18.71 -1.98 1.71
CA GLY A 61 19.37 -0.83 2.35
C GLY A 61 19.98 0.14 1.34
N VAL A 62 21.23 0.56 1.53
CA VAL A 62 21.85 1.59 0.68
C VAL A 62 22.07 0.98 -0.71
N GLY A 63 21.34 1.52 -1.70
CA GLY A 63 21.47 1.15 -3.11
C GLY A 63 22.71 1.70 -3.77
#